data_AF-A0A918ZJ91-F1
#
_entry.id   AF-A0A918ZJ91-F1
#
_cell.length_a   1.000
_cell.length_b   1.000
_cell.length_c   1.000
_cell.angle_alpha   90.00
_cell.angle_beta   90.00
_cell.angle_gamma   90.00
#
_symmetry.space_group_name_H-M   'P 1'
#
loop_
_entity.id
_entity.type
_entity.pdbx_description
1 polymer ?
#
loop_
_entity_poly.entity_id
_entity_poly.type
_entity_poly.pdbx_seq_one_letter_code
_entity_poly.pdbx_strand_id
1 'polypeptide(L)' 'MIVRLLGGPLAGRVLTTTDAPWAGGWLTAGDAEWGLYVPVHRDPATGIVLAEARVTIPRQR' A
#
# COMPACT_ATOMS: atom_id res chain seq x y z
N MET A 1 -4.22 -4.79 12.18
CA MET A 1 -4.38 -5.32 10.80
C MET A 1 -3.04 -5.32 10.05
N ILE A 2 -2.88 -6.18 9.05
CA ILE A 2 -1.68 -6.26 8.21
C ILE A 2 -2.03 -5.88 6.77
N VAL A 3 -1.18 -5.07 6.15
CA VAL A 3 -1.26 -4.70 4.72
C VAL A 3 -0.05 -5.28 3.99
N ARG A 4 -0.29 -5.95 2.87
CA ARG A 4 0.75 -6.50 1.99
C ARG A 4 0.71 -5.84 0.63
N LEU A 5 1.83 -5.25 0.22
CA LEU A 5 1.96 -4.54 -1.05
C LEU A 5 2.38 -5.53 -2.15
N LEU A 6 1.67 -5.54 -3.27
CA LEU A 6 1.86 -6.54 -4.34
C LEU A 6 2.59 -6.00 -5.58
N GLY A 7 2.67 -4.68 -5.75
CA GLY A 7 3.22 -4.06 -6.95
C GLY A 7 4.03 -2.80 -6.65
N GLY A 8 4.75 -2.32 -7.66
CA GLY A 8 5.58 -1.13 -7.57
C GLY A 8 6.82 -1.30 -6.68
N PRO A 9 7.49 -0.18 -6.34
CA PRO A 9 8.76 -0.16 -5.61
C PRO A 9 8.73 -0.77 -4.20
N LEU A 10 7.55 -0.93 -3.60
CA LEU A 10 7.39 -1.56 -2.28
C LEU A 10 6.79 -2.97 -2.34
N ALA A 11 6.75 -3.60 -3.52
CA ALA A 11 6.23 -4.96 -3.67
C ALA A 11 6.91 -5.92 -2.68
N GLY A 12 6.10 -6.75 -2.01
CA GLY A 12 6.56 -7.68 -0.97
C GLY A 12 6.66 -7.07 0.43
N ARG A 13 6.57 -5.74 0.59
CA ARG A 13 6.59 -5.09 1.90
C ARG A 13 5.28 -5.36 2.66
N VAL A 14 5.44 -5.52 3.97
CA VAL A 14 4.34 -5.70 4.93
C VAL A 14 4.29 -4.50 5.86
N LEU A 15 3.11 -3.92 6.04
CA LEU A 15 2.86 -2.82 6.97
C LEU A 15 1.94 -3.30 8.10
N THR A 16 2.30 -2.94 9.33
CA THR A 16 1.44 -3.13 10.50
C THR A 16 0.58 -1.89 10.69
N THR A 17 -0.74 -2.08 10.76
CA THR A 17 -1.72 -1.01 10.93
C THR A 17 -2.70 -1.32 12.07
N THR A 18 -3.58 -0.38 12.39
CA THR A 18 -4.71 -0.62 13.30
C THR A 18 -5.74 -1.57 12.68
N ASP A 19 -6.71 -2.03 13.46
CA ASP A 19 -7.78 -2.93 12.98
C ASP A 19 -8.89 -2.22 12.19
N ALA A 20 -8.80 -0.89 12.07
CA ALA A 20 -9.67 -0.12 11.19
C ALA A 20 -9.44 -0.49 9.72
N PRO A 21 -10.47 -0.45 8.85
CA PRO A 21 -10.30 -0.62 7.42
C PRO A 21 -9.24 0.34 6.88
N TRP A 22 -8.24 -0.19 6.19
CA TRP A 22 -7.19 0.65 5.59
C TRP A 22 -7.71 1.25 4.29
N ALA A 23 -7.64 2.58 4.18
CA ALA A 23 -8.13 3.33 3.03
C ALA A 23 -7.06 3.55 1.94
N GLY A 24 -5.87 2.96 2.10
CA GLY A 24 -4.70 3.27 1.27
C GLY A 24 -3.87 4.42 1.82
N GLY A 25 -2.88 4.86 1.05
CA GLY A 25 -2.05 6.00 1.43
C GLY A 25 -0.85 6.22 0.51
N TRP A 26 -0.24 7.40 0.67
CA TRP A 26 1.05 7.71 0.06
C TRP A 26 2.18 7.11 0.90
N LEU A 27 3.05 6.36 0.25
CA LEU A 27 4.17 5.67 0.88
C LEU A 27 5.46 5.97 0.12
N THR A 28 6.56 6.13 0.86
CA THR A 28 7.89 6.32 0.30
C THR A 28 8.61 4.99 0.07
N ALA A 29 9.30 4.90 -1.07
CA ALA A 29 10.20 3.82 -1.44
C ALA A 29 11.59 4.38 -1.76
N GLY A 30 12.62 3.87 -1.09
CA GLY A 30 13.98 4.41 -1.19
C GLY A 30 14.03 5.90 -0.86
N ASP A 31 14.86 6.63 -1.58
CA ASP A 31 15.21 8.01 -1.24
C ASP A 31 14.26 9.07 -1.83
N ALA A 32 13.38 8.72 -2.79
CA ALA A 32 12.63 9.74 -3.52
C ALA A 32 11.28 9.32 -4.16
N GLU A 33 10.92 8.03 -4.20
CA GLU A 33 9.67 7.64 -4.88
C GLU A 33 8.48 7.60 -3.90
N TRP A 34 7.50 8.47 -4.15
CA TRP A 34 6.21 8.50 -3.45
C TRP A 34 5.17 7.75 -4.29
N GLY A 35 4.66 6.65 -3.75
CA GLY A 35 3.64 5.84 -4.38
C GLY A 35 2.28 5.94 -3.67
N LEU A 36 1.19 6.16 -4.42
CA LEU A 36 -0.16 5.93 -3.90
C LEU A 36 -0.46 4.44 -3.94
N TYR A 37 -0.67 3.83 -2.78
CA TYR A 37 -1.11 2.46 -2.64
C TYR A 37 -2.58 2.41 -2.25
N VAL A 38 -3.37 1.64 -2.99
CA VAL A 38 -4.81 1.48 -2.74
C VAL A 38 -5.12 0.03 -2.35
N PRO A 39 -6.06 -0.20 -1.43
CA PRO A 39 -6.59 -1.54 -1.15
C PRO A 39 -7.20 -2.15 -2.40
N VAL A 40 -6.88 -3.41 -2.67
CA VAL A 40 -7.44 -4.19 -3.78
C VAL A 40 -8.35 -5.29 -3.27
N HIS A 41 -7.92 -5.96 -2.19
CA HIS A 41 -8.66 -7.08 -1.60
C HIS A 41 -8.43 -7.13 -0.09
N ARG A 42 -9.49 -7.39 0.67
CA ARG A 42 -9.42 -7.70 2.10
C ARG A 42 -9.84 -9.14 2.30
N ASP A 43 -8.95 -9.93 2.87
CA ASP A 43 -9.28 -11.28 3.32
C ASP A 43 -10.20 -11.17 4.56
N PRO A 44 -11.45 -11.67 4.49
CA PRO A 44 -12.38 -11.60 5.61
C PRO A 44 -11.99 -12.52 6.78
N ALA A 45 -11.20 -13.57 6.55
CA ALA A 45 -10.81 -14.53 7.58
C ALA A 45 -9.61 -14.04 8.40
N THR A 46 -8.62 -13.44 7.73
CA THR A 46 -7.37 -12.99 8.37
C THR A 46 -7.32 -11.48 8.61
N GLY A 47 -8.23 -10.73 7.98
CA GLY A 47 -8.21 -9.27 7.97
C GLY A 47 -7.08 -8.66 7.13
N ILE A 48 -6.24 -9.47 6.47
CA ILE A 48 -5.12 -8.99 5.66
C ILE A 48 -5.66 -8.20 4.48
N VAL A 49 -5.05 -7.04 4.20
CA VAL A 49 -5.36 -6.23 3.03
C VAL A 49 -4.23 -6.31 2.01
N LEU A 50 -4.56 -6.71 0.79
CA LEU A 50 -3.69 -6.65 -0.37
C LEU A 50 -3.82 -5.27 -1.01
N ALA A 51 -2.68 -4.68 -1.38
CA ALA A 51 -2.61 -3.34 -1.95
C ALA A 51 -1.74 -3.28 -3.20
N GLU A 52 -2.09 -2.39 -4.11
CA GLU A 52 -1.35 -2.16 -5.35
C GLU A 52 -1.00 -0.67 -5.52
N ALA A 53 0.16 -0.41 -6.11
CA ALA A 53 0.58 0.93 -6.48
C ALA A 53 -0.24 1.42 -7.68
N ARG A 54 -0.90 2.57 -7.57
CA ARG A 54 -1.64 3.19 -8.68
C ARG A 54 -0.97 4.42 -9.28
N VAL A 55 -0.13 5.13 -8.52
CA VAL A 55 0.61 6.32 -8.99
C VAL A 55 1.99 6.29 -8.35
N THR A 56 3.04 6.08 -9.14
CA THR A 56 4.45 6.05 -8.67
C THR A 56 5.13 7.41 -8.73
N ILE A 57 4.57 8.36 -9.48
CA ILE A 57 5.18 9.68 -9.67
C ILE A 57 4.08 10.73 -9.50
N PRO A 58 4.13 11.60 -8.47
CA PRO A 58 3.34 12.82 -8.54
C PRO A 58 3.83 13.56 -9.77
N ARG A 59 2.96 13.83 -10.74
CA ARG A 59 3.24 14.76 -11.84
C ARG A 59 3.69 16.07 -11.21
N GLN A 60 5.00 16.29 -11.09
CA GLN A 60 5.52 17.60 -10.74
C GLN A 60 5.17 18.53 -11.90
N ARG A 61 4.54 19.65 -11.56
CA ARG A 61 4.47 20.83 -12.40
C ARG A 61 5.38 21.88 -11.80
#